data_AF-A0A3D4T720-F1
#
_entry.id   AF-A0A3D4T720-F1
#
_cell.length_a   1.000
_cell.length_b   1.000
_cell.length_c   1.000
_cell.angle_alpha   90.00
_cell.angle_beta   90.00
_cell.angle_gamma   90.00
#
_symmetry.space_group_name_H-M   'P 1'
#
loop_
_entity.id
_entity.type
_entity.pdbx_description
1 polymer ?
#
loop_
_entity_poly.entity_id
_entity_poly.type
_entity_poly.pdbx_seq_one_letter_code
_entity_poly.pdbx_strand_id
1 'polypeptide(L)'
;DALSSVIIVRLPFPMRTAIMEDKKGDCDGTFDFVNRYCIPNMLIKLRQGVGRLIRSETDTGVVSILDSRANSPAYGAKVSTALAKYPQIHTVSEIADFMNSVKKAEYFEKKKA
;
A
#
# COMPACT_ATOMS: atom_id res chain seq x y z
N ASP A 1 14.69 -7.85 -12.29
CA ASP A 1 14.00 -7.96 -11.01
C ASP A 1 14.78 -7.20 -9.92
N ALA A 2 14.46 -5.91 -9.76
CA ALA A 2 15.26 -4.98 -8.94
C ALA A 2 14.65 -4.73 -7.54
N LEU A 3 13.36 -5.03 -7.36
CA LEU A 3 12.66 -4.84 -6.10
C LEU A 3 11.62 -5.94 -5.93
N SER A 4 11.78 -6.77 -4.92
CA SER A 4 10.87 -7.89 -4.65
C SER A 4 9.95 -7.65 -3.45
N SER A 5 10.14 -6.53 -2.73
CA SER A 5 9.31 -6.19 -1.58
C SER A 5 9.20 -4.68 -1.41
N VAL A 6 7.99 -4.21 -1.12
CA VAL A 6 7.68 -2.83 -0.69
C VAL A 6 7.00 -2.90 0.66
N ILE A 7 7.53 -2.18 1.64
CA ILE A 7 6.95 -2.09 2.99
C ILE A 7 6.36 -0.70 3.19
N ILE A 8 5.07 -0.65 3.43
CA ILE A 8 4.31 0.55 3.76
C ILE A 8 4.06 0.53 5.26
N VAL A 9 4.96 1.18 6.00
CA VAL A 9 4.92 1.19 7.47
C VAL A 9 3.69 1.90 8.05
N ARG A 10 3.16 2.90 7.31
CA ARG A 10 2.00 3.70 7.71
C ARG A 10 1.19 4.09 6.48
N LEU A 11 -0.12 4.15 6.60
CA LEU A 11 -0.99 4.67 5.54
C LEU A 11 -0.57 6.11 5.19
N PRO A 12 -0.33 6.42 3.91
CA PRO A 12 0.29 7.67 3.47
C PRO A 12 -0.71 8.81 3.43
N PHE A 13 -1.29 9.16 4.58
CA PHE A 13 -2.17 10.31 4.69
C PHE A 13 -1.46 11.61 4.27
N PRO A 14 -2.17 12.56 3.65
CA PRO A 14 -1.59 13.84 3.31
C PRO A 14 -1.15 14.60 4.57
N MET A 15 -0.02 15.28 4.48
CA MET A 15 0.41 16.23 5.51
C MET A 15 -0.53 17.43 5.53
N ARG A 16 -0.59 18.12 6.67
CA ARG A 16 -1.24 19.43 6.74
C ARG A 16 -0.49 20.43 5.85
N THR A 17 -1.24 21.12 5.00
CA THR A 17 -0.75 22.20 4.12
C THR A 17 -1.79 23.31 4.11
N ALA A 18 -1.41 24.53 3.70
CA ALA A 18 -2.35 25.65 3.61
C ALA A 18 -3.60 25.29 2.77
N ILE A 19 -3.40 24.61 1.63
CA ILE A 19 -4.48 24.13 0.76
C ILE A 19 -5.39 23.11 1.46
N MET A 20 -4.83 22.26 2.32
CA MET A 20 -5.61 21.27 3.06
C MET A 20 -6.41 21.91 4.21
N GLU A 21 -5.87 22.94 4.86
CA GLU A 21 -6.62 23.68 5.88
C GLU A 21 -7.74 24.53 5.27
N ASP A 22 -7.50 25.13 4.10
CA ASP A 22 -8.53 25.86 3.33
C ASP A 22 -9.71 24.94 2.99
N LYS A 23 -9.42 23.79 2.38
CA LYS A 23 -10.43 22.74 2.10
C LYS A 23 -11.14 22.20 3.33
N LYS A 24 -10.53 22.29 4.51
CA LYS A 24 -11.14 21.86 5.77
C LYS A 24 -12.15 22.89 6.27
N GLY A 25 -11.95 24.17 5.97
CA GLY A 25 -12.91 25.24 6.26
C GLY A 25 -14.23 25.08 5.53
N ASP A 26 -14.20 24.50 4.31
CA ASP A 26 -15.37 24.25 3.47
C ASP A 26 -16.13 22.95 3.80
N CYS A 27 -15.67 22.19 4.79
CA CYS A 27 -16.25 20.90 5.18
C CYS A 27 -17.12 21.02 6.43
N ASP A 28 -18.12 20.14 6.54
CA ASP A 28 -18.97 19.98 7.73
C ASP A 28 -18.21 19.21 8.84
N GLY A 29 -17.09 19.78 9.27
CA GLY A 29 -16.22 19.26 10.31
C GLY A 29 -15.17 18.26 9.81
N THR A 30 -14.44 17.71 10.78
CA THR A 30 -13.24 16.89 10.52
C THR A 30 -13.58 15.57 9.82
N PHE A 31 -14.74 14.98 10.11
CA PHE A 31 -15.12 13.69 9.51
C PHE A 31 -15.40 13.82 8.01
N ASP A 32 -16.12 14.86 7.58
CA ASP A 32 -16.36 15.13 6.16
C ASP A 32 -15.03 15.39 5.43
N PHE A 33 -14.19 16.27 5.98
CA PHE A 33 -12.88 16.58 5.42
C PHE A 33 -12.00 15.33 5.23
N VAL A 34 -11.95 14.45 6.23
CA VAL A 34 -11.16 13.21 6.14
C VAL A 34 -11.68 12.30 5.03
N ASN A 35 -13.01 12.13 4.93
CA ASN A 35 -13.61 11.28 3.91
C ASN A 35 -13.50 11.86 2.50
N ARG A 36 -13.71 13.16 2.35
CA ARG A 36 -13.76 13.85 1.06
C ARG A 36 -12.39 14.12 0.46
N TYR A 37 -11.39 14.39 1.31
CA TYR A 37 -10.05 14.79 0.84
C TYR A 37 -8.94 13.85 1.32
N CYS A 38 -8.84 13.57 2.63
CA CYS A 38 -7.68 12.84 3.14
C CYS A 38 -7.62 11.38 2.65
N ILE A 39 -8.74 10.67 2.69
CA ILE A 39 -8.82 9.27 2.27
C ILE A 39 -8.51 9.13 0.76
N PRO A 40 -9.15 9.87 -0.17
CA PRO A 40 -8.82 9.78 -1.59
C PRO A 40 -7.33 10.04 -1.87
N ASN A 41 -6.75 11.07 -1.24
CA ASN A 41 -5.32 11.37 -1.39
C ASN A 41 -4.43 10.24 -0.87
N MET A 42 -4.79 9.65 0.27
CA MET A 42 -4.08 8.50 0.84
C MET A 42 -4.12 7.30 -0.12
N LEU A 43 -5.27 6.99 -0.72
CA LEU A 43 -5.40 5.87 -1.66
C LEU A 43 -4.59 6.09 -2.94
N ILE A 44 -4.53 7.31 -3.47
CA ILE A 44 -3.68 7.65 -4.62
C ILE A 44 -2.21 7.38 -4.29
N LYS A 45 -1.72 7.90 -3.16
CA LYS A 45 -0.34 7.68 -2.71
C LYS A 45 -0.04 6.21 -2.44
N LEU A 46 -1.00 5.48 -1.89
CA LEU A 46 -0.89 4.04 -1.67
C LEU A 46 -0.68 3.30 -3.00
N ARG A 47 -1.51 3.57 -4.01
CA ARG A 47 -1.38 2.98 -5.36
C ARG A 47 -0.04 3.34 -6.01
N GLN A 48 0.43 4.57 -5.85
CA GLN A 48 1.75 4.99 -6.34
C GLN A 48 2.89 4.25 -5.63
N GLY A 49 2.78 4.05 -4.31
CA GLY A 49 3.73 3.27 -3.52
C GLY A 49 3.82 1.83 -4.03
N VAL A 50 2.68 1.21 -4.32
CA VAL A 50 2.62 -0.14 -4.92
C VAL A 50 3.21 -0.17 -6.33
N GLY A 51 2.99 0.89 -7.13
CA GLY A 51 3.62 1.03 -8.46
C GLY A 51 5.14 1.03 -8.44
N ARG A 52 5.78 1.23 -7.28
CA ARG A 52 7.24 1.06 -7.15
C ARG A 52 7.68 -0.40 -7.24
N LEU A 53 6.80 -1.34 -6.93
CA LEU A 53 7.06 -2.78 -6.99
C LEU A 53 6.91 -3.32 -8.42
N ILE A 54 5.82 -2.95 -9.09
CA ILE A 54 5.47 -3.46 -10.43
C ILE A 54 5.80 -2.39 -11.48
N ARG A 55 6.95 -2.49 -12.13
CA ARG A 55 7.43 -1.55 -13.17
C ARG A 55 7.44 -2.15 -14.56
N SER A 56 7.53 -3.47 -14.67
CA SER A 56 7.35 -4.24 -15.90
C SER A 56 6.32 -5.35 -15.69
N GLU A 57 5.89 -5.98 -16.79
CA GLU A 57 4.95 -7.12 -16.77
C GLU A 57 5.52 -8.36 -16.07
N THR A 58 6.84 -8.44 -15.95
CA THR A 58 7.55 -9.58 -15.35
C THR A 58 7.96 -9.34 -13.89
N ASP A 59 7.75 -8.13 -13.36
CA ASP A 59 8.05 -7.83 -11.97
C ASP A 59 7.09 -8.57 -11.04
N THR A 60 7.65 -9.25 -10.05
CA THR A 60 6.90 -9.99 -9.03
C THR A 60 7.40 -9.59 -7.64
N GLY A 61 6.53 -9.64 -6.64
CA GLY A 61 6.94 -9.37 -5.28
C GLY A 61 5.79 -9.14 -4.33
N VAL A 62 6.12 -8.66 -3.14
CA VAL A 62 5.17 -8.54 -2.04
C VAL A 62 5.06 -7.10 -1.57
N VAL A 63 3.84 -6.61 -1.38
CA VAL A 63 3.56 -5.37 -0.67
C VAL A 63 3.10 -5.70 0.73
N SER A 64 3.81 -5.19 1.74
CA SER A 64 3.43 -5.35 3.15
C SER A 64 2.96 -4.01 3.71
N ILE A 65 1.72 -3.96 4.23
CA ILE A 65 1.19 -2.77 4.91
C ILE A 65 1.20 -3.05 6.41
N LEU A 66 2.06 -2.35 7.15
CA LEU A 66 2.26 -2.55 8.60
C LEU A 66 1.46 -1.56 9.45
N ASP A 67 0.30 -1.12 8.95
CA ASP A 67 -0.59 -0.18 9.61
C ASP A 67 -1.93 -0.86 9.90
N SER A 68 -2.26 -1.02 11.18
CA SER A 68 -3.50 -1.69 11.61
C SER A 68 -4.76 -1.00 11.08
N ARG A 69 -4.69 0.30 10.75
CA ARG A 69 -5.79 1.05 10.14
C ARG A 69 -6.16 0.51 8.76
N ALA A 70 -5.23 -0.13 8.05
CA ALA A 70 -5.52 -0.75 6.76
C ALA A 70 -6.54 -1.90 6.86
N ASN A 71 -6.79 -2.43 8.07
CA ASN A 71 -7.80 -3.45 8.33
C ASN A 71 -8.94 -2.94 9.22
N SER A 72 -9.02 -1.64 9.50
CA SER A 72 -10.09 -1.10 10.36
C SER A 72 -11.39 -0.89 9.58
N PRO A 73 -12.55 -0.84 10.25
CA PRO A 73 -13.84 -0.57 9.60
C PRO A 73 -13.86 0.76 8.80
N ALA A 74 -13.08 1.76 9.24
CA ALA A 74 -13.06 3.08 8.62
C ALA A 74 -12.33 3.13 7.26
N TYR A 75 -11.31 2.29 7.08
CA TYR A 75 -10.41 2.36 5.92
C TYR A 75 -10.24 1.05 5.16
N GLY A 76 -10.47 -0.10 5.79
CA GLY A 76 -10.09 -1.40 5.26
C GLY A 76 -10.78 -1.76 3.96
N ALA A 77 -12.10 -1.53 3.87
CA ALA A 77 -12.82 -1.71 2.61
C ALA A 77 -12.23 -0.83 1.49
N LYS A 78 -11.91 0.43 1.79
CA LYS A 78 -11.38 1.39 0.79
C LYS A 78 -9.96 1.02 0.34
N VAL A 79 -9.11 0.55 1.27
CA VAL A 79 -7.77 0.05 0.97
C VAL A 79 -7.83 -1.22 0.14
N SER A 80 -8.68 -2.18 0.53
CA SER A 80 -8.91 -3.42 -0.20
C SER A 80 -9.39 -3.13 -1.63
N THR A 81 -10.39 -2.26 -1.80
CA THR A 81 -10.86 -1.84 -3.13
C THR A 81 -9.75 -1.19 -3.96
N ALA A 82 -8.94 -0.31 -3.37
CA ALA A 82 -7.84 0.34 -4.10
C ALA A 82 -6.75 -0.64 -4.56
N LEU A 83 -6.63 -1.78 -3.89
CA LEU A 83 -5.65 -2.83 -4.16
C LEU A 83 -6.27 -4.11 -4.73
N ALA A 84 -7.55 -4.10 -5.12
CA ALA A 84 -8.31 -5.29 -5.50
C ALA A 84 -7.71 -6.08 -6.69
N LYS A 85 -6.84 -5.46 -7.48
CA LYS A 85 -6.09 -6.13 -8.55
C LYS A 85 -4.96 -7.05 -8.05
N TYR A 86 -4.61 -6.98 -6.78
CA TYR A 86 -3.53 -7.75 -6.19
C TYR A 86 -4.11 -8.77 -5.21
N PRO A 87 -3.70 -10.05 -5.28
CA PRO A 87 -4.09 -11.05 -4.29
C PRO A 87 -3.67 -10.63 -2.89
N GLN A 88 -4.55 -10.87 -1.91
CA GLN A 88 -4.25 -10.66 -0.51
C GLN A 88 -3.71 -11.95 0.10
N ILE A 89 -2.69 -11.80 0.94
CA ILE A 89 -2.06 -12.90 1.68
C ILE A 89 -2.29 -12.69 3.17
N HIS A 90 -2.55 -13.77 3.91
CA HIS A 90 -2.87 -13.71 5.33
C HIS A 90 -1.81 -14.35 6.23
N THR A 91 -0.91 -15.17 5.67
CA THR A 91 0.14 -15.86 6.44
C THR A 91 1.53 -15.66 5.86
N VAL A 92 2.55 -15.86 6.70
CA VAL A 92 3.95 -15.82 6.27
C VAL A 92 4.31 -17.02 5.38
N SER A 93 3.64 -18.16 5.55
CA SER A 93 3.85 -19.34 4.71
C SER A 93 3.49 -19.06 3.25
N GLU A 94 2.32 -18.47 3.01
CA GLU A 94 1.87 -18.09 1.67
C GLU A 94 2.84 -17.11 0.98
N ILE A 95 3.49 -16.23 1.75
CA ILE A 95 4.54 -15.35 1.22
C ILE A 95 5.73 -16.18 0.72
N ALA A 96 6.18 -17.16 1.51
CA ALA A 96 7.29 -18.02 1.13
C ALA A 96 6.95 -18.85 -0.13
N ASP A 97 5.75 -19.43 -0.17
CA ASP A 97 5.27 -20.23 -1.31
C ASP A 97 5.19 -19.38 -2.59
N PHE A 98 4.64 -18.17 -2.49
CA PHE A 98 4.61 -17.23 -3.62
C PHE A 98 6.03 -16.87 -4.09
N MET A 99 6.91 -16.47 -3.17
CA MET A 99 8.27 -16.08 -3.52
C MET A 99 9.07 -17.23 -4.15
N ASN A 100 8.89 -18.46 -3.68
CA ASN A 100 9.52 -19.65 -4.27
C ASN A 100 8.97 -19.99 -5.66
N SER A 101 7.69 -19.72 -5.93
CA SER A 101 7.10 -20.00 -7.25
C SER A 101 7.49 -18.96 -8.32
N VAL A 102 7.81 -17.72 -7.93
CA VAL A 102 8.10 -16.63 -8.89
C VAL A 102 9.58 -16.24 -8.97
N LYS A 103 10.43 -16.65 -8.01
CA LYS A 103 11.86 -16.30 -7.99
C LYS A 103 12.73 -17.54 -8.25
N LYS A 104 13.81 -17.36 -9.01
CA LYS A 104 14.84 -18.39 -9.23
C LYS A 104 15.68 -18.61 -7.96
N ALA A 105 16.32 -19.77 -7.82
CA ALA A 105 17.21 -20.10 -6.70
C ALA A 105 18.28 -19.01 -6.42
N GLU A 106 18.87 -18.46 -7.49
CA GLU A 106 19.87 -17.38 -7.46
C GLU A 106 19.42 -16.14 -6.67
N TYR A 107 18.11 -15.85 -6.64
CA TYR A 107 17.55 -14.71 -5.88
C TYR A 107 17.77 -14.89 -4.38
N PHE A 108 17.68 -16.13 -3.88
CA PHE A 108 17.83 -16.45 -2.47
C PHE A 108 19.31 -16.58 -2.06
N GLU A 109 20.18 -16.95 -3.00
CA GLU A 109 21.62 -17.08 -2.77
C GLU A 109 22.34 -15.73 -2.67
N LYS A 110 21.92 -14.74 -3.47
CA LYS A 110 22.49 -13.37 -3.45
C LYS A 110 22.34 -12.63 -2.12
N LYS A 111 21.54 -13.13 -1.17
CA LYS A 111 21.34 -12.52 0.16
C LYS A 111 22.35 -12.98 1.22
N LYS A 112 23.27 -13.91 0.91
CA LYS A 112 24.28 -14.41 1.86
C LYS A 112 25.62 -13.66 1.86
N ALA A 113 25.74 -12.55 1.12
CA ALA A 113 26.94 -11.71 1.08
C ALA A 113 26.75 -10.42 1.91
#